data_AF-A0A7J4G904-F1
#
_entry.id   AF-A0A7J4G904-F1
#
_cell.length_a   1.000
_cell.length_b   1.000
_cell.length_c   1.000
_cell.angle_alpha   90.00
_cell.angle_beta   90.00
_cell.angle_gamma   90.00
#
_symmetry.space_group_name_H-M   'P 1'
#
loop_
_entity.id
_entity.type
_entity.pdbx_description
1 polymer ?
#
loop_
_entity_poly.entity_id
_entity_poly.type
_entity_poly.pdbx_seq_one_letter_code
_entity_poly.pdbx_strand_id
1 'polypeptide(L)'
;MNTDYLSEPIFLVLLAGLLSSSYLSINAKNQTGSERTNTLVTSALAFSLTGILTSAVTYAIYNSMISKGYSSLCSSNGFISCADVIGDPSFNTLLSLPWGLIGISGFGLLLYLVLSIRMDPHARWVSNHLDYSWYASIVGMIIVGFLIIVELVFVDGAPHICAYCTVAHLSMIGFLVSAHNLREHKANDDW
;
A
#
# COMPACT_ATOMS: atom_id res chain seq x y z
N MET A 1 -25.62 11.28 -0.51
CA MET A 1 -24.21 10.82 -0.41
C MET A 1 -23.40 11.64 -1.39
N ASN A 2 -22.51 12.52 -0.92
CA ASN A 2 -21.56 13.19 -1.81
C ASN A 2 -20.49 12.18 -2.23
N THR A 3 -20.42 11.85 -3.51
CA THR A 3 -19.45 10.92 -4.09
C THR A 3 -18.33 11.63 -4.84
N ASP A 4 -18.23 12.97 -4.73
CA ASP A 4 -17.35 13.80 -5.54
C ASP A 4 -15.85 13.42 -5.40
N TYR A 5 -15.45 12.87 -4.24
CA TYR A 5 -14.09 12.38 -4.02
C TYR A 5 -13.79 11.03 -4.69
N LEU A 6 -14.79 10.19 -4.98
CA LEU A 6 -14.62 8.95 -5.75
C LEU A 6 -14.30 9.24 -7.22
N SER A 7 -14.67 10.44 -7.69
CA SER A 7 -14.37 10.95 -9.04
C SER A 7 -13.11 11.83 -9.11
N GLU A 8 -12.41 12.04 -8.00
CA GLU A 8 -11.16 12.80 -8.01
C GLU A 8 -10.12 12.07 -8.88
N PRO A 9 -9.47 12.76 -9.84
CA PRO A 9 -8.60 12.12 -10.82
C PRO A 9 -7.44 11.39 -10.16
N ILE A 10 -6.93 11.91 -9.04
CA ILE A 10 -5.86 11.29 -8.28
C ILE A 10 -6.33 9.96 -7.67
N PHE A 11 -7.53 9.91 -7.08
CA PHE A 11 -8.06 8.68 -6.51
C PHE A 11 -8.28 7.60 -7.59
N LEU A 12 -8.79 8.00 -8.76
CA LEU A 12 -8.95 7.08 -9.90
C LEU A 12 -7.64 6.48 -10.38
N VAL A 13 -6.55 7.26 -10.41
CA VAL A 13 -5.21 6.75 -10.74
C VAL A 13 -4.72 5.74 -9.71
N LEU A 14 -4.91 6.03 -8.42
CA LEU A 14 -4.52 5.10 -7.34
C LEU A 14 -5.33 3.80 -7.42
N LEU A 15 -6.64 3.91 -7.67
CA LEU A 15 -7.53 2.76 -7.83
C LEU A 15 -7.14 1.93 -9.07
N ALA A 16 -6.83 2.58 -10.20
CA ALA A 16 -6.34 1.89 -11.39
C ALA A 16 -5.01 1.16 -11.13
N GLY A 17 -4.11 1.77 -10.36
CA GLY A 17 -2.87 1.13 -9.90
C GLY A 17 -3.14 -0.13 -9.07
N LEU A 18 -4.06 -0.05 -8.11
CA LEU A 18 -4.45 -1.19 -7.28
C LEU A 18 -5.12 -2.32 -8.10
N LEU A 19 -6.02 -1.97 -9.01
CA LEU A 19 -6.74 -2.96 -9.82
C LEU A 19 -5.81 -3.63 -10.83
N SER A 20 -4.92 -2.88 -11.48
CA SER A 20 -3.95 -3.43 -12.42
C SER A 20 -2.92 -4.33 -11.74
N SER A 21 -2.39 -3.93 -10.58
CA SER A 21 -1.49 -4.77 -9.78
C SER A 21 -2.17 -6.07 -9.31
N SER A 22 -3.41 -5.98 -8.87
CA SER A 22 -4.23 -7.15 -8.50
C SER A 22 -4.47 -8.08 -9.68
N TYR A 23 -4.82 -7.53 -10.84
CA TYR A 23 -4.99 -8.31 -12.08
C TYR A 23 -3.72 -9.06 -12.44
N LEU A 24 -2.55 -8.41 -12.41
CA LEU A 24 -1.26 -9.06 -12.67
C LEU A 24 -1.00 -10.20 -11.69
N SER A 25 -1.20 -9.98 -10.39
CA SER A 25 -0.99 -11.03 -9.38
C SER A 25 -1.93 -12.22 -9.57
N ILE A 26 -3.16 -12.00 -10.02
CA ILE A 26 -4.12 -13.09 -10.28
C ILE A 26 -3.75 -13.81 -11.58
N ASN A 27 -3.42 -13.07 -12.64
CA ASN A 27 -3.07 -13.62 -13.95
C ASN A 27 -1.80 -14.48 -13.88
N ALA A 28 -0.86 -14.17 -12.97
CA ALA A 28 0.34 -14.97 -12.74
C ALA A 28 0.05 -16.45 -12.43
N LYS A 29 -1.13 -16.79 -11.91
CA LYS A 29 -1.54 -18.18 -11.64
C LYS A 29 -1.70 -19.02 -12.91
N ASN A 30 -1.91 -18.38 -14.05
CA ASN A 30 -2.08 -19.03 -15.35
C ASN A 30 -0.74 -19.21 -16.10
N GLN A 31 0.37 -18.79 -15.50
CA GLN A 31 1.70 -18.78 -16.10
C GLN A 31 2.64 -19.74 -15.36
N THR A 32 3.77 -20.08 -15.99
CA THR A 32 4.78 -21.00 -15.43
C THR A 32 6.19 -20.47 -15.66
N GLY A 33 7.18 -21.00 -14.94
CA GLY A 33 8.59 -20.63 -15.10
C GLY A 33 8.85 -19.13 -14.95
N SER A 34 9.75 -18.63 -15.79
CA SER A 34 10.18 -17.22 -15.79
C SER A 34 9.07 -16.23 -16.14
N GLU A 35 8.03 -16.63 -16.87
CA GLU A 35 6.88 -15.76 -17.17
C GLU A 35 6.11 -15.44 -15.88
N ARG A 36 5.84 -16.46 -15.07
CA ARG A 36 5.19 -16.29 -13.76
C ARG A 36 6.05 -15.45 -12.82
N THR A 37 7.37 -15.70 -12.77
CA THR A 37 8.33 -14.90 -11.99
C THR A 37 8.24 -13.42 -12.38
N ASN A 38 8.31 -13.12 -13.68
CA ASN A 38 8.26 -11.74 -14.18
C ASN A 38 6.94 -11.04 -13.84
N THR A 39 5.81 -11.72 -13.99
CA THR A 39 4.49 -11.15 -13.69
C THR A 39 4.31 -10.91 -12.20
N LEU A 40 4.75 -11.83 -11.34
CA LEU A 40 4.68 -11.66 -9.89
C LEU A 40 5.59 -10.52 -9.41
N VAL A 41 6.83 -10.43 -9.92
CA VAL A 41 7.73 -9.30 -9.64
C VAL A 41 7.10 -7.98 -10.08
N THR A 42 6.53 -7.93 -11.29
CA THR A 42 5.85 -6.73 -11.81
C THR A 42 4.65 -6.34 -10.95
N SER A 43 3.86 -7.33 -10.50
CA SER A 43 2.72 -7.08 -9.60
C SER A 43 3.18 -6.50 -8.25
N ALA A 44 4.25 -7.02 -7.65
CA ALA A 44 4.78 -6.54 -6.38
C ALA A 44 5.40 -5.13 -6.51
N LEU A 45 6.07 -4.84 -7.63
CA LEU A 45 6.51 -3.47 -7.95
C LEU A 45 5.32 -2.51 -8.08
N ALA A 46 4.27 -2.93 -8.79
CA ALA A 46 3.07 -2.12 -8.98
C ALA A 46 2.35 -1.84 -7.65
N PHE A 47 2.16 -2.85 -6.80
CA PHE A 47 1.60 -2.66 -5.45
C PHE A 47 2.45 -1.72 -4.60
N SER A 48 3.78 -1.84 -4.64
CA SER A 48 4.68 -0.95 -3.90
C SER A 48 4.57 0.49 -4.39
N LEU A 49 4.53 0.71 -5.70
CA LEU A 49 4.36 2.03 -6.31
C LEU A 49 2.99 2.64 -5.95
N THR A 50 1.90 1.86 -6.05
CA THR A 50 0.57 2.30 -5.62
C THR A 50 0.57 2.66 -4.14
N GLY A 51 1.23 1.87 -3.28
CA GLY A 51 1.39 2.15 -1.86
C GLY A 51 2.16 3.44 -1.59
N ILE A 52 3.27 3.69 -2.29
CA ILE A 52 4.05 4.95 -2.18
C ILE A 52 3.19 6.15 -2.58
N LEU A 53 2.55 6.08 -3.75
CA LEU A 53 1.73 7.19 -4.26
C LEU A 53 0.56 7.49 -3.34
N THR A 54 -0.11 6.45 -2.84
CA THR A 54 -1.20 6.61 -1.88
C THR A 54 -0.70 7.24 -0.58
N SER A 55 0.45 6.79 -0.06
CA SER A 55 1.07 7.33 1.15
C SER A 55 1.54 8.79 0.97
N ALA A 56 1.97 9.16 -0.23
CA ALA A 56 2.31 10.55 -0.55
C ALA A 56 1.06 11.45 -0.59
N VAL A 57 -0.05 10.94 -1.12
CA VAL A 57 -1.33 11.66 -1.10
C VAL A 57 -1.85 11.81 0.32
N THR A 58 -1.78 10.77 1.16
CA THR A 58 -2.20 10.89 2.58
C THR A 58 -1.32 11.89 3.34
N TYR A 59 -0.02 11.91 3.09
CA TYR A 59 0.88 12.94 3.63
C TYR A 59 0.55 14.35 3.15
N ALA A 60 0.20 14.52 1.88
CA ALA A 60 -0.22 15.81 1.33
C ALA A 60 -1.56 16.30 1.94
N ILE A 61 -2.50 15.38 2.15
CA ILE A 61 -3.75 15.65 2.85
C ILE A 61 -3.46 16.10 4.28
N TYR A 62 -2.65 15.35 5.03
CA TYR A 62 -2.27 15.70 6.41
C TYR A 62 -1.69 17.10 6.53
N ASN A 63 -0.72 17.45 5.68
CA ASN A 63 -0.12 18.78 5.69
C ASN A 63 -1.12 19.88 5.32
N SER A 64 -2.04 19.61 4.39
CA SER A 64 -3.09 20.56 4.02
C SER A 64 -4.06 20.78 5.18
N MET A 65 -4.45 19.71 5.88
CA MET A 65 -5.31 19.78 7.07
C MET A 65 -4.65 20.59 8.19
N ILE A 66 -3.37 20.37 8.49
CA ILE A 66 -2.66 21.12 9.55
C ILE A 66 -2.44 22.59 9.16
N SER A 67 -2.12 22.87 7.90
CA SER A 67 -1.80 24.24 7.47
C SER A 67 -3.02 25.11 7.17
N LYS A 68 -4.11 24.51 6.66
CA LYS A 68 -5.30 25.24 6.17
C LYS A 68 -6.58 24.88 6.91
N GLY A 69 -6.59 23.81 7.71
CA GLY A 69 -7.79 23.28 8.36
C GLY A 69 -8.71 22.46 7.44
N TYR A 70 -8.38 22.34 6.15
CA TYR A 70 -9.15 21.53 5.19
C TYR A 70 -8.26 21.03 4.04
N SER A 71 -8.72 20.01 3.32
CA SER A 71 -8.08 19.47 2.12
C SER A 71 -9.11 19.29 1.03
N SER A 72 -8.87 19.81 -0.18
CA SER A 72 -9.75 19.58 -1.33
C SER A 72 -9.71 18.14 -1.82
N LEU A 73 -8.69 17.37 -1.43
CA LEU A 73 -8.51 15.97 -1.79
C LEU A 73 -9.28 15.02 -0.86
N CYS A 74 -10.00 15.54 0.13
CA CYS A 74 -10.60 14.73 1.17
C CYS A 74 -11.91 15.34 1.69
N SER A 75 -12.98 14.54 1.72
CA SER A 75 -14.27 14.96 2.30
C SER A 75 -14.24 14.86 3.83
N SER A 76 -14.85 15.84 4.49
CA SER A 76 -15.06 15.89 5.94
C SER A 76 -16.48 15.50 6.37
N ASN A 77 -17.30 14.97 5.46
CA ASN A 77 -18.72 14.67 5.73
C ASN A 77 -19.08 13.22 5.36
N GLY A 78 -19.59 12.46 6.34
CA GLY A 78 -20.20 11.14 6.19
C GLY A 78 -19.33 9.96 6.66
N PHE A 79 -19.82 8.74 6.46
CA PHE A 79 -19.17 7.48 6.84
C PHE A 79 -17.84 7.21 6.11
N ILE A 80 -17.66 7.83 4.94
CA ILE A 80 -16.40 7.82 4.18
C ILE A 80 -15.76 9.20 4.36
N SER A 81 -15.14 9.39 5.52
CA SER A 81 -14.40 10.61 5.88
C SER A 81 -12.93 10.24 6.05
N CYS A 82 -12.08 10.79 5.19
CA CYS A 82 -10.64 10.69 5.36
C CYS A 82 -10.10 11.84 6.24
N ALA A 83 -10.90 12.89 6.47
CA ALA A 83 -10.45 14.10 7.16
C ALA A 83 -10.34 13.84 8.67
N ASP A 84 -11.25 13.05 9.22
CA ASP A 84 -11.29 12.74 10.65
C ASP A 84 -10.16 11.78 11.05
N VAL A 85 -9.75 10.89 10.15
CA VAL A 85 -8.65 9.94 10.38
C VAL A 85 -7.29 10.58 10.11
N ILE A 86 -7.12 11.21 8.94
CA ILE A 86 -5.82 11.77 8.52
C ILE A 86 -5.57 13.10 9.23
N GLY A 87 -6.60 13.88 9.52
CA GLY A 87 -6.48 15.20 10.13
C GLY A 87 -6.17 15.19 11.61
N ASP A 88 -6.44 14.11 12.35
CA ASP A 88 -6.19 14.03 13.79
C ASP A 88 -4.71 13.70 14.09
N PRO A 89 -3.92 14.63 14.65
CA PRO A 89 -2.52 14.39 14.98
C PRO A 89 -2.31 13.32 16.07
N SER A 90 -3.31 13.08 16.91
CA SER A 90 -3.27 12.11 18.03
C SER A 90 -3.16 10.68 17.53
N PHE A 91 -3.76 10.40 16.38
CA PHE A 91 -3.80 9.07 15.77
C PHE A 91 -2.99 8.99 14.48
N ASN A 92 -2.82 10.11 13.75
CA ASN A 92 -2.11 10.12 12.49
C ASN A 92 -0.58 10.30 12.61
N THR A 93 -0.04 10.39 13.83
CA THR A 93 1.41 10.50 14.05
C THR A 93 1.96 9.41 14.97
N LEU A 94 3.15 8.90 14.66
CA LEU A 94 3.96 8.04 15.52
C LEU A 94 5.30 8.73 15.75
N LEU A 95 5.64 9.02 17.01
CA LEU A 95 6.87 9.76 17.37
C LEU A 95 7.01 11.08 16.57
N SER A 96 5.90 11.81 16.40
CA SER A 96 5.79 13.04 15.61
C SER A 96 5.95 12.88 14.09
N LEU A 97 6.11 11.66 13.58
CA LEU A 97 6.12 11.38 12.15
C LEU A 97 4.71 10.97 11.68
N PRO A 98 4.14 11.63 10.66
CA PRO A 98 2.87 11.22 10.10
C PRO A 98 2.97 9.85 9.42
N TRP A 99 1.92 9.03 9.54
CA TRP A 99 1.90 7.68 8.95
C TRP A 99 2.12 7.68 7.43
N GLY A 100 1.75 8.76 6.73
CA GLY A 100 2.08 8.92 5.31
C GLY A 100 3.58 8.84 5.00
N LEU A 101 4.45 9.43 5.84
CA LEU A 101 5.90 9.32 5.67
C LEU A 101 6.43 7.92 5.99
N ILE A 102 5.86 7.29 7.02
CA ILE A 102 6.18 5.90 7.38
C ILE A 102 5.79 4.96 6.23
N GLY A 103 4.61 5.17 5.63
CA GLY A 103 4.13 4.44 4.46
C GLY A 103 5.03 4.63 3.23
N ILE A 104 5.43 5.86 2.91
CA ILE A 104 6.40 6.13 1.82
C ILE A 104 7.70 5.34 2.06
N SER A 105 8.23 5.39 3.27
CA SER A 105 9.49 4.73 3.62
C SER A 105 9.36 3.20 3.55
N GLY A 106 8.28 2.65 4.10
CA GLY A 106 8.00 1.22 4.11
C GLY A 106 7.80 0.65 2.71
N PHE A 107 6.91 1.25 1.91
CA PHE A 107 6.72 0.81 0.52
C PHE A 107 7.94 1.10 -0.36
N GLY A 108 8.73 2.15 -0.05
CA GLY A 108 10.01 2.41 -0.71
C GLY A 108 11.03 1.29 -0.48
N LEU A 109 11.12 0.77 0.75
CA LEU A 109 11.95 -0.40 1.06
C LEU A 109 11.47 -1.65 0.30
N LEU A 110 10.16 -1.90 0.29
CA LEU A 110 9.58 -3.03 -0.45
C LEU A 110 9.83 -2.93 -1.95
N LEU A 111 9.69 -1.73 -2.53
CA LEU A 111 10.01 -1.44 -3.92
C LEU A 111 11.48 -1.75 -4.21
N TYR A 112 12.40 -1.27 -3.37
CA TYR A 112 13.84 -1.52 -3.52
C TYR A 112 14.16 -3.02 -3.54
N LEU A 113 13.61 -3.78 -2.58
CA LEU A 113 13.88 -5.21 -2.45
C LEU A 113 13.38 -6.00 -3.67
N VAL A 114 12.21 -5.68 -4.20
CA VAL A 114 11.66 -6.35 -5.38
C VAL A 114 12.35 -5.86 -6.67
N LEU A 115 12.72 -4.58 -6.74
CA LEU A 115 13.42 -4.04 -7.90
C LEU A 115 14.81 -4.66 -8.06
N SER A 116 15.52 -4.92 -6.96
CA SER A 116 16.81 -5.61 -7.04
C SER A 116 16.69 -7.04 -7.59
N ILE A 117 15.60 -7.74 -7.26
CA ILE A 117 15.27 -9.05 -7.84
C ILE A 117 14.97 -8.93 -9.34
N ARG A 118 14.24 -7.87 -9.75
CA ARG A 118 13.93 -7.63 -11.16
C ARG A 118 15.18 -7.41 -12.01
N MET A 119 16.15 -6.69 -11.46
CA MET A 119 17.37 -6.27 -12.17
C MET A 119 18.35 -7.43 -12.36
N ASP A 120 18.47 -8.31 -11.37
CA ASP A 120 19.30 -9.51 -11.47
C ASP A 120 18.59 -10.73 -10.83
N PRO A 121 17.74 -11.43 -11.60
CA PRO A 121 16.94 -12.54 -11.09
C PRO A 121 17.76 -13.80 -10.79
N HIS A 122 18.99 -13.91 -11.28
CA HIS A 122 19.86 -15.08 -11.07
C HIS A 122 20.93 -14.84 -10.01
N ALA A 123 20.95 -13.66 -9.40
CA ALA A 123 21.88 -13.36 -8.34
C ALA A 123 21.65 -14.21 -7.08
N ARG A 124 22.76 -14.46 -6.37
CA ARG A 124 22.76 -15.23 -5.11
C ARG A 124 21.95 -14.54 -4.00
N TRP A 125 21.77 -13.22 -4.06
CA TRP A 125 21.04 -12.45 -3.05
C TRP A 125 19.52 -12.48 -3.23
N VAL A 126 19.01 -13.02 -4.34
CA VAL A 126 17.56 -13.05 -4.64
C VAL A 126 16.78 -13.77 -3.55
N SER A 127 17.27 -14.91 -3.06
CA SER A 127 16.61 -15.65 -1.99
C SER A 127 16.47 -14.80 -0.72
N ASN A 128 17.55 -14.12 -0.32
CA ASN A 128 17.52 -13.25 0.86
C ASN A 128 16.58 -12.07 0.67
N HIS A 129 16.54 -11.46 -0.52
CA HIS A 129 15.65 -10.33 -0.80
C HIS A 129 14.18 -10.73 -0.85
N LEU A 130 13.86 -11.94 -1.31
CA LEU A 130 12.51 -12.50 -1.22
C LEU A 130 12.10 -12.71 0.23
N ASP A 131 12.97 -13.29 1.05
CA ASP A 131 12.73 -13.46 2.49
C ASP A 131 12.56 -12.10 3.18
N TYR A 132 13.42 -11.12 2.90
CA TYR A 132 13.31 -9.77 3.46
C TYR A 132 12.03 -9.07 3.02
N SER A 133 11.62 -9.21 1.76
CA SER A 133 10.36 -8.65 1.26
C SER A 133 9.16 -9.26 1.98
N TRP A 134 9.20 -10.57 2.21
CA TRP A 134 8.15 -11.29 2.94
C TRP A 134 8.10 -10.89 4.42
N TYR A 135 9.23 -10.89 5.14
CA TYR A 135 9.27 -10.48 6.55
C TYR A 135 8.87 -9.00 6.73
N ALA A 136 9.37 -8.11 5.87
CA ALA A 136 9.02 -6.68 5.92
C ALA A 136 7.53 -6.46 5.67
N SER A 137 6.91 -7.21 4.75
CA SER A 137 5.47 -7.11 4.50
C SER A 137 4.62 -7.70 5.63
N ILE A 138 5.08 -8.74 6.35
CA ILE A 138 4.43 -9.21 7.57
C ILE A 138 4.43 -8.13 8.66
N VAL A 139 5.57 -7.45 8.87
CA VAL A 139 5.65 -6.32 9.80
C VAL A 139 4.71 -5.19 9.34
N GLY A 140 4.70 -4.88 8.05
CA GLY A 140 3.78 -3.91 7.46
C GLY A 140 2.31 -4.26 7.71
N MET A 141 1.94 -5.54 7.60
CA MET A 141 0.58 -6.02 7.88
C MET A 141 0.17 -5.85 9.35
N ILE A 142 1.09 -6.02 10.30
CA ILE A 142 0.82 -5.75 11.72
C ILE A 142 0.49 -4.27 11.93
N ILE A 143 1.28 -3.38 11.30
CA ILE A 143 1.04 -1.93 11.35
C ILE A 143 -0.31 -1.58 10.71
N VAL A 144 -0.61 -2.11 9.52
CA VAL A 144 -1.90 -1.91 8.84
C VAL A 144 -3.07 -2.40 9.71
N GLY A 145 -2.94 -3.57 10.34
CA GLY A 145 -3.95 -4.10 11.25
C GLY A 145 -4.23 -3.15 12.42
N PHE A 146 -3.19 -2.56 13.01
CA PHE A 146 -3.35 -1.53 14.03
C PHE A 146 -4.06 -0.28 13.49
N LEU A 147 -3.68 0.22 12.31
CA LEU A 147 -4.30 1.42 11.71
C LEU A 147 -5.77 1.21 11.37
N ILE A 148 -6.15 0.02 10.90
CA ILE A 148 -7.56 -0.33 10.69
C ILE A 148 -8.34 -0.31 12.01
N ILE A 149 -7.76 -0.78 13.12
CA ILE A 149 -8.41 -0.71 14.42
C ILE A 149 -8.60 0.76 14.85
N VAL A 150 -7.60 1.60 14.61
CA VAL A 150 -7.69 3.04 14.87
C VAL A 150 -8.86 3.66 14.10
N GLU A 151 -8.96 3.40 12.80
CA GLU A 151 -10.05 3.89 11.93
C GLU A 151 -11.45 3.45 12.39
N LEU A 152 -11.58 2.21 12.83
CA LEU A 152 -12.87 1.60 13.14
C LEU A 152 -13.34 1.80 14.58
N VAL A 153 -12.43 2.09 15.52
CA VAL A 153 -12.74 2.04 16.97
C VAL A 153 -12.34 3.30 17.72
N PHE A 154 -11.25 3.97 17.33
CA PHE A 154 -10.64 5.01 18.17
C PHE A 154 -10.89 6.45 17.70
N VAL A 155 -11.19 6.66 16.42
CA VAL A 155 -11.48 8.00 15.88
C VAL A 155 -12.88 8.47 16.32
N ASP A 156 -12.99 9.75 16.71
CA ASP A 156 -14.27 10.33 17.12
C ASP A 156 -15.33 10.22 16.01
N GLY A 157 -16.49 9.64 16.33
CA GLY A 157 -17.54 9.35 15.35
C GLY A 157 -17.33 8.07 14.54
N ALA A 158 -16.40 7.20 14.94
CA ALA A 158 -16.20 5.89 14.35
C ALA A 158 -17.51 5.06 14.28
N PRO A 159 -17.66 4.20 13.26
CA PRO A 159 -16.64 3.84 12.25
C PRO A 159 -16.54 4.84 11.08
N HIS A 160 -15.30 5.13 10.68
CA HIS A 160 -14.97 5.89 9.47
C HIS A 160 -14.18 5.02 8.49
N ILE A 161 -14.51 5.12 7.20
CA ILE A 161 -13.74 4.45 6.14
C ILE A 161 -12.95 5.49 5.36
N CYS A 162 -11.63 5.46 5.50
CA CYS A 162 -10.72 6.27 4.68
C CYS A 162 -10.46 5.56 3.34
N ALA A 163 -10.95 6.12 2.23
CA ALA A 163 -10.77 5.52 0.89
C ALA A 163 -9.29 5.42 0.48
N TYR A 164 -8.48 6.44 0.76
CA TYR A 164 -7.03 6.41 0.49
C TYR A 164 -6.31 5.36 1.34
N CYS A 165 -6.62 5.31 2.63
CA CYS A 165 -6.03 4.35 3.56
C CYS A 165 -6.39 2.92 3.15
N THR A 166 -7.64 2.69 2.72
CA THR A 166 -8.09 1.42 2.13
C THR A 166 -7.23 1.01 0.93
N VAL A 167 -6.93 1.92 0.00
CA VAL A 167 -6.03 1.62 -1.13
C VAL A 167 -4.62 1.26 -0.64
N ALA A 168 -4.09 1.95 0.36
CA ALA A 168 -2.78 1.62 0.94
C ALA A 168 -2.79 0.24 1.64
N HIS A 169 -3.82 -0.06 2.41
CA HIS A 169 -3.99 -1.33 3.11
C HIS A 169 -4.09 -2.50 2.12
N LEU A 170 -4.92 -2.36 1.08
CA LEU A 170 -5.04 -3.36 0.02
C LEU A 170 -3.75 -3.50 -0.79
N SER A 171 -3.01 -2.41 -1.00
CA SER A 171 -1.70 -2.48 -1.64
C SER A 171 -0.68 -3.28 -0.81
N MET A 172 -0.70 -3.14 0.52
CA MET A 172 0.14 -3.93 1.43
C MET A 172 -0.23 -5.42 1.40
N ILE A 173 -1.53 -5.73 1.46
CA ILE A 173 -2.02 -7.11 1.36
C ILE A 173 -1.61 -7.72 0.02
N GLY A 174 -1.85 -7.01 -1.07
CA GLY A 174 -1.48 -7.43 -2.42
C GLY A 174 0.02 -7.68 -2.57
N PHE A 175 0.85 -6.78 -2.03
CA PHE A 175 2.29 -6.97 -1.99
C PHE A 175 2.69 -8.24 -1.23
N LEU A 176 2.16 -8.46 -0.02
CA LEU A 176 2.46 -9.65 0.78
C LEU A 176 2.11 -10.93 0.01
N VAL A 177 0.96 -10.96 -0.65
CA VAL A 177 0.53 -12.10 -1.48
C VAL A 177 1.50 -12.33 -2.64
N SER A 178 1.88 -11.28 -3.37
CA SER A 178 2.85 -11.40 -4.47
C SER A 178 4.23 -11.86 -3.98
N ALA A 179 4.72 -11.33 -2.85
CA ALA A 179 5.99 -11.72 -2.25
C ALA A 179 5.96 -13.18 -1.76
N HIS A 180 4.86 -13.61 -1.15
CA HIS A 180 4.67 -14.99 -0.73
C HIS A 180 4.67 -15.94 -1.94
N ASN A 181 3.91 -15.62 -2.99
CA ASN A 181 3.88 -16.41 -4.22
C ASN A 181 5.26 -16.49 -4.89
N LEU A 182 6.04 -15.40 -4.92
CA LEU A 182 7.41 -15.42 -5.46
C LEU A 182 8.33 -16.33 -4.66
N ARG A 183 8.22 -16.29 -3.33
CA ARG A 183 9.01 -17.11 -2.42
C ARG A 183 8.71 -18.59 -2.62
N GLU A 184 7.43 -18.96 -2.69
CA GLU A 184 7.02 -20.34 -2.99
C GLU A 184 7.47 -20.80 -4.38
N HIS A 185 7.29 -19.94 -5.39
CA HIS A 185 7.69 -20.21 -6.78
C HIS A 185 9.19 -20.51 -6.89
N LYS A 186 10.02 -19.72 -6.20
CA LYS A 186 11.47 -19.98 -6.11
C LYS A 186 11.80 -21.26 -5.33
N ALA A 187 11.08 -21.54 -4.25
CA ALA A 187 11.32 -22.73 -3.42
C ALA A 187 10.98 -24.05 -4.16
N ASN A 188 10.10 -23.99 -5.15
CA ASN A 188 9.73 -25.12 -6.00
C ASN A 188 10.65 -25.30 -7.23
N ASP A 189 11.78 -24.58 -7.30
CA ASP A 189 12.73 -24.58 -8.42
C ASP A 189 12.11 -24.24 -9.80
N ASP A 190 10.94 -23.58 -9.82
CA ASP A 190 10.23 -23.16 -11.05
C ASP A 190 10.60 -21.73 -11.50
N TRP A 191 11.82 -21.27 -11.17
CA TRP A 191 12.24 -19.86 -11.25
C TRP A 191 12.36 -19.28 -12.66
#